data_AF-A0AAE5BS39-F1
#
_entry.id   AF-A0AAE5BS39-F1
#
_cell.length_a   1.000
_cell.length_b   1.000
_cell.length_c   1.000
_cell.angle_alpha   90.00
_cell.angle_beta   90.00
_cell.angle_gamma   90.00
#
_symmetry.space_group_name_H-M   'P 1'
#
loop_
_entity.id
_entity.type
_entity.pdbx_description
1 polymer ?
#
loop_
_entity_poly.entity_id
_entity_poly.type
_entity_poly.pdbx_seq_one_letter_code
_entity_poly.pdbx_strand_id
1 'polypeptide(L)'
;MRRLLFALALLPAPLSAEPGIAHFSGLLPLNAPDAPETAALLAFLHDNDGKLVFLDIDIDTSVSIQPQIDAMRACGLLADEEGFDAADLLNTPLGIPTLRDGQVNCWNSVTFETPRSTLPMNAASMGIVSWRQEGFFLVQGLMKGGQNPPSYHLREIAADAATWALQVNSR
;
A
#
# COMPACT_ATOMS: atom_id res chain seq x y z
N MET A 1 37.11 -43.80 44.04
CA MET A 1 35.78 -43.51 43.46
C MET A 1 35.88 -42.22 42.65
N ARG A 2 35.97 -42.30 41.32
CA ARG A 2 36.06 -41.14 40.41
C ARG A 2 34.68 -40.90 39.79
N ARG A 3 34.08 -39.73 40.05
CA ARG A 3 32.84 -39.30 39.38
C ARG A 3 33.21 -38.74 38.00
N LEU A 4 32.73 -39.36 36.92
CA LEU A 4 32.69 -38.75 35.60
C LEU A 4 31.55 -37.74 35.58
N LEU A 5 31.88 -36.47 35.36
CA LEU A 5 30.92 -35.43 34.98
C LEU A 5 30.76 -35.48 33.45
N PHE A 6 29.57 -35.86 33.00
CA PHE A 6 29.14 -35.66 31.61
C PHE A 6 28.90 -34.16 31.39
N ALA A 7 29.73 -33.53 30.57
CA ALA A 7 29.43 -32.22 30.01
C ALA A 7 28.40 -32.43 28.88
N LEU A 8 27.14 -32.10 29.17
CA LEU A 8 26.11 -31.97 28.15
C LEU A 8 26.42 -30.68 27.37
N ALA A 9 27.01 -30.82 26.18
CA ALA A 9 27.18 -29.70 25.27
C ALA A 9 25.78 -29.25 24.82
N LEU A 10 25.36 -28.05 25.25
CA LEU A 10 24.23 -27.35 24.68
C LEU A 10 24.55 -27.06 23.21
N LEU A 11 23.92 -27.78 22.29
CA LEU A 11 23.85 -27.38 20.90
C LEU A 11 23.11 -26.04 20.84
N PRO A 12 23.60 -25.04 20.09
CA PRO A 12 22.81 -23.86 19.81
C PRO A 12 21.54 -24.29 19.08
N ALA A 13 20.39 -23.87 19.59
CA ALA A 13 19.13 -23.98 18.85
C ALA A 13 19.33 -23.35 17.46
N PRO A 14 18.76 -23.91 16.39
CA PRO A 14 18.79 -23.25 15.09
C PRO A 14 18.18 -21.86 15.27
N LEU A 15 18.96 -20.84 14.90
CA LEU A 15 18.47 -19.48 14.69
C LEU A 15 17.25 -19.60 13.79
N SER A 16 16.07 -19.42 14.39
CA SER A 16 14.82 -19.30 13.66
C SER A 16 15.04 -18.19 12.63
N ALA A 17 14.95 -18.51 11.34
CA ALA A 17 14.94 -17.50 10.29
C ALA A 17 13.90 -16.46 10.70
N GLU A 18 14.34 -15.22 10.95
CA GLU A 18 13.42 -14.13 11.20
C GLU A 18 12.49 -14.06 9.98
N PRO A 19 11.15 -14.05 10.17
CA PRO A 19 10.27 -13.90 9.03
C PRO A 19 10.56 -12.53 8.41
N GLY A 20 11.12 -12.54 7.20
CA GLY A 20 11.43 -11.32 6.46
C GLY A 20 10.17 -10.46 6.29
N ILE A 21 10.33 -9.14 6.31
CA ILE A 21 9.24 -8.20 6.06
C ILE A 21 8.76 -8.39 4.61
N ALA A 22 7.46 -8.65 4.45
CA ALA A 22 6.86 -8.83 3.12
C ALA A 22 6.99 -7.53 2.31
N HIS A 23 7.28 -7.66 1.02
CA HIS A 23 7.57 -6.54 0.12
C HIS A 23 6.62 -6.58 -1.08
N PHE A 24 6.07 -5.42 -1.41
CA PHE A 24 5.40 -5.18 -2.69
C PHE A 24 6.02 -3.98 -3.41
N SER A 25 6.33 -4.17 -4.69
CA SER A 25 6.72 -3.09 -5.60
C SER A 25 5.89 -3.15 -6.87
N GLY A 26 5.37 -2.00 -7.31
CA GLY A 26 4.50 -1.95 -8.49
C GLY A 26 3.80 -0.61 -8.68
N LEU A 27 2.81 -0.62 -9.57
CA LEU A 27 2.00 0.54 -9.93
C LEU A 27 0.59 0.42 -9.32
N LEU A 28 0.04 1.50 -8.80
CA LEU A 28 -1.37 1.65 -8.47
C LEU A 28 -2.03 2.64 -9.45
N PRO A 29 -2.60 2.14 -10.57
CA PRO A 29 -3.28 3.00 -11.54
C PRO A 29 -4.72 3.30 -11.08
N LEU A 30 -4.94 4.50 -10.53
CA LEU A 30 -6.27 4.91 -10.06
C LEU A 30 -7.25 5.28 -11.19
N ASN A 31 -6.76 5.30 -12.43
CA ASN A 31 -7.49 5.63 -13.66
C ASN A 31 -7.94 4.39 -14.46
N ALA A 32 -7.53 3.18 -14.05
CA ALA A 32 -7.71 1.94 -14.80
C ALA A 32 -8.45 0.89 -13.97
N PRO A 33 -9.78 0.75 -14.18
CA PRO A 33 -10.55 -0.30 -13.53
C PRO A 33 -9.97 -1.71 -13.81
N ASP A 34 -9.86 -2.53 -12.77
CA ASP A 34 -9.37 -3.92 -12.81
C ASP A 34 -7.98 -4.12 -13.42
N ALA A 35 -7.11 -3.11 -13.33
CA ALA A 35 -5.71 -3.28 -13.69
C ALA A 35 -5.08 -4.46 -12.91
N PRO A 36 -4.31 -5.35 -13.57
CA PRO A 36 -3.68 -6.49 -12.91
C PRO A 36 -2.81 -6.09 -11.70
N GLU A 37 -2.14 -4.95 -11.78
CA GLU A 37 -1.29 -4.40 -10.73
C GLU A 37 -2.11 -4.00 -9.50
N THR A 38 -3.30 -3.43 -9.70
CA THR A 38 -4.27 -3.14 -8.65
C THR A 38 -4.74 -4.42 -7.96
N ALA A 39 -5.06 -5.46 -8.73
CA ALA A 39 -5.46 -6.75 -8.17
C ALA A 39 -4.33 -7.40 -7.37
N ALA A 40 -3.09 -7.31 -7.86
CA ALA A 40 -1.91 -7.82 -7.17
C ALA A 40 -1.65 -7.08 -5.85
N LEU A 41 -1.79 -5.75 -5.83
CA LEU A 41 -1.68 -4.96 -4.60
C LEU A 41 -2.77 -5.37 -3.59
N LEU A 42 -4.02 -5.47 -4.01
CA LEU A 42 -5.12 -5.84 -3.12
C LEU A 42 -4.95 -7.24 -2.53
N ALA A 43 -4.48 -8.21 -3.33
CA ALA A 43 -4.15 -9.54 -2.83
C ALA A 43 -2.98 -9.50 -1.83
N PHE A 44 -1.93 -8.74 -2.12
CA PHE A 44 -0.81 -8.55 -1.21
C PHE A 44 -1.26 -7.95 0.14
N LEU A 45 -2.09 -6.90 0.10
CA LEU A 45 -2.62 -6.27 1.31
C LEU A 45 -3.52 -7.23 2.09
N HIS A 46 -4.33 -8.03 1.39
CA HIS A 46 -5.17 -9.05 2.02
C HIS A 46 -4.33 -10.10 2.78
N ASP A 47 -3.32 -10.66 2.13
CA ASP A 47 -2.46 -11.71 2.71
C ASP A 47 -1.59 -11.18 3.87
N ASN A 48 -1.46 -9.86 3.98
CA ASN A 48 -0.66 -9.16 4.97
C ASN A 48 -1.46 -8.29 5.94
N ASP A 49 -2.78 -8.48 6.05
CA ASP A 49 -3.59 -7.79 7.04
C ASP A 49 -3.04 -7.99 8.47
N GLY A 50 -2.92 -6.89 9.22
CA GLY A 50 -2.34 -6.84 10.55
C GLY A 50 -0.82 -6.96 10.62
N LYS A 51 -0.10 -6.98 9.48
CA LYS A 51 1.37 -7.13 9.43
C LYS A 51 2.07 -5.84 9.01
N LEU A 52 3.33 -5.74 9.41
CA LEU A 52 4.28 -4.76 8.87
C LEU A 52 4.73 -5.23 7.49
N VAL A 53 4.65 -4.35 6.51
CA VAL A 53 5.12 -4.57 5.13
C VAL A 53 6.03 -3.45 4.70
N PHE A 54 6.82 -3.70 3.65
CA PHE A 54 7.51 -2.67 2.90
C PHE A 54 6.78 -2.45 1.57
N LEU A 55 6.40 -1.21 1.29
CA LEU A 55 5.77 -0.82 0.03
C LEU A 55 6.70 0.10 -0.73
N ASP A 56 6.86 -0.18 -2.02
CA ASP A 56 7.50 0.69 -3.00
C ASP A 56 6.60 0.83 -4.23
N ILE A 57 5.60 1.72 -4.10
CA ILE A 57 4.49 1.81 -5.06
C ILE A 57 4.52 3.15 -5.76
N ASP A 58 4.49 3.13 -7.09
CA ASP A 58 4.14 4.30 -7.89
C ASP A 58 2.62 4.38 -7.99
N ILE A 59 2.02 5.51 -7.63
CA ILE A 59 0.58 5.74 -7.72
C ILE A 59 0.34 6.66 -8.90
N ASP A 60 -0.40 6.17 -9.90
CA ASP A 60 -0.65 6.85 -11.16
C ASP A 60 -2.09 7.37 -11.23
N THR A 61 -2.20 8.68 -11.45
CA THR A 61 -3.46 9.42 -11.64
C THR A 61 -3.49 10.13 -12.99
N SER A 62 -2.56 9.81 -13.89
CA SER A 62 -2.52 10.36 -15.24
C SER A 62 -3.79 10.00 -16.02
N VAL A 63 -4.22 10.87 -16.93
CA VAL A 63 -5.42 10.63 -17.75
C VAL A 63 -5.14 10.96 -19.21
N SER A 64 -5.51 10.05 -20.11
CA SER A 64 -5.19 10.14 -21.54
C SER A 64 -6.38 9.88 -22.48
N ILE A 65 -7.45 9.26 -21.98
CA ILE A 65 -8.65 8.92 -22.76
C ILE A 65 -9.95 9.09 -21.94
N GLN A 66 -11.08 9.30 -22.61
CA GLN A 66 -12.38 9.53 -21.97
C GLN A 66 -12.79 8.45 -20.94
N PRO A 67 -12.60 7.13 -21.17
CA PRO A 67 -12.93 6.13 -20.17
C PRO A 67 -12.18 6.28 -18.83
N GLN A 68 -10.92 6.76 -18.88
CA GLN A 68 -10.12 7.02 -17.68
C GLN A 68 -10.65 8.23 -16.92
N ILE A 69 -11.08 9.27 -17.64
CA ILE A 69 -11.72 10.45 -17.06
C ILE A 69 -13.02 10.06 -16.35
N ASP A 70 -13.83 9.21 -16.98
CA ASP A 70 -15.10 8.76 -16.41
C ASP A 70 -14.88 7.92 -15.14
N ALA A 71 -13.86 7.05 -15.13
CA ALA A 71 -13.48 6.27 -13.94
C ALA A 71 -12.99 7.17 -12.78
N MET A 72 -12.06 8.09 -13.07
CA MET A 72 -11.54 9.03 -12.07
C MET A 72 -12.64 9.93 -11.51
N ARG A 73 -13.57 10.41 -12.35
CA ARG A 73 -14.72 11.20 -11.93
C ARG A 73 -15.66 10.40 -11.04
N ALA A 74 -15.97 9.16 -11.41
CA ALA A 74 -16.83 8.28 -10.61
C ALA A 74 -16.24 7.99 -9.22
N CYS A 75 -14.90 8.00 -9.10
CA CYS A 75 -14.20 7.80 -7.84
C CYS A 75 -13.88 9.10 -7.09
N GLY A 76 -14.34 10.27 -7.56
CA GLY A 76 -14.07 11.56 -6.91
C GLY A 76 -12.58 11.93 -6.90
N LEU A 77 -11.80 11.40 -7.84
CA LEU A 77 -10.36 11.61 -7.96
C LEU A 77 -9.98 12.76 -8.89
N LEU A 78 -10.97 13.32 -9.60
CA LEU A 78 -10.81 14.58 -10.32
C LEU A 78 -11.27 15.70 -9.41
N ALA A 79 -10.37 16.62 -9.08
CA ALA A 79 -10.74 17.90 -8.50
C ALA A 79 -11.56 18.67 -9.55
N ASP A 80 -12.85 18.87 -9.29
CA ASP A 80 -13.60 19.99 -9.81
C ASP A 80 -12.87 21.30 -9.43
N GLU A 81 -12.91 22.29 -10.31
CA GLU A 81 -11.99 23.43 -10.44
C GLU A 81 -11.81 24.35 -9.20
N GLU A 82 -12.38 24.02 -8.04
CA GLU A 82 -12.28 24.80 -6.81
C GLU A 82 -11.96 23.89 -5.60
N GLY A 83 -10.67 23.86 -5.20
CA GLY A 83 -10.34 23.67 -3.78
C GLY A 83 -9.88 22.30 -3.29
N PHE A 84 -9.32 21.43 -4.14
CA PHE A 84 -8.53 20.31 -3.62
C PHE A 84 -7.15 20.81 -3.17
N ASP A 85 -6.93 20.87 -1.85
CA ASP A 85 -5.61 21.15 -1.30
C ASP A 85 -4.70 19.91 -1.46
N ALA A 86 -3.51 20.10 -2.02
CA ALA A 86 -2.50 19.05 -2.23
C ALA A 86 -2.21 18.26 -0.95
N ALA A 87 -2.32 18.94 0.19
CA ALA A 87 -2.05 18.40 1.51
C ALA A 87 -3.09 17.37 1.96
N ASP A 88 -4.31 17.40 1.41
CA ASP A 88 -5.43 16.56 1.86
C ASP A 88 -5.55 15.23 1.10
N LEU A 89 -4.80 15.03 0.02
CA LEU A 89 -4.81 13.75 -0.72
C LEU A 89 -4.13 12.60 0.05
N LEU A 90 -3.12 12.93 0.87
CA LEU A 90 -2.59 12.00 1.86
C LEU A 90 -3.47 12.10 3.10
N ASN A 91 -3.85 10.96 3.69
CA ASN A 91 -4.89 10.81 4.70
C ASN A 91 -6.35 10.83 4.22
N THR A 92 -6.62 11.00 2.92
CA THR A 92 -7.94 10.68 2.34
C THR A 92 -7.97 9.26 1.77
N PRO A 93 -9.13 8.59 1.78
CA PRO A 93 -9.28 7.32 1.08
C PRO A 93 -9.16 7.50 -0.45
N LEU A 94 -8.12 6.89 -1.03
CA LEU A 94 -7.97 6.78 -2.47
C LEU A 94 -8.88 5.65 -2.97
N GLY A 95 -9.96 6.01 -3.66
CA GLY A 95 -10.88 5.05 -4.26
C GLY A 95 -10.16 4.22 -5.33
N ILE A 96 -10.22 2.90 -5.21
CA ILE A 96 -9.67 1.97 -6.20
C ILE A 96 -10.80 1.59 -7.17
N PRO A 97 -10.70 1.98 -8.46
CA PRO A 97 -11.73 1.63 -9.43
C PRO A 97 -11.72 0.12 -9.72
N THR A 98 -12.90 -0.48 -9.72
CA THR A 98 -13.14 -1.86 -10.12
C THR A 98 -14.36 -1.93 -11.02
N LEU A 99 -14.45 -2.91 -11.93
CA LEU A 99 -15.68 -3.13 -12.68
C LEU A 99 -16.56 -4.15 -11.97
N ARG A 100 -17.83 -3.79 -11.81
CA ARG A 100 -18.88 -4.71 -11.38
C ARG A 100 -20.10 -4.48 -12.25
N ASP A 101 -20.59 -5.55 -12.89
CA ASP A 101 -21.76 -5.51 -13.76
C ASP A 101 -21.67 -4.44 -14.88
N GLY A 102 -20.45 -4.21 -15.39
CA GLY A 102 -20.17 -3.23 -16.44
C GLY A 102 -20.12 -1.77 -15.96
N GLN A 103 -20.18 -1.51 -14.65
CA GLN A 103 -20.06 -0.18 -14.06
C GLN A 103 -18.79 -0.05 -13.23
N VAL A 104 -18.19 1.15 -13.24
CA VAL A 104 -17.07 1.49 -12.35
C VAL A 104 -17.60 1.63 -10.93
N ASN A 105 -17.00 0.91 -10.00
CA ASN A 105 -17.29 0.95 -8.58
C ASN A 105 -16.02 1.31 -7.80
N CYS A 106 -16.16 2.24 -6.86
CA CYS A 106 -15.06 2.80 -6.07
C CYS A 106 -15.24 2.53 -4.57
N TRP A 107 -15.88 1.41 -4.21
CA TRP A 107 -16.12 1.06 -2.81
C TRP A 107 -14.88 0.54 -2.09
N ASN A 108 -13.90 0.04 -2.86
CA ASN A 108 -12.58 -0.31 -2.38
C ASN A 108 -11.75 0.96 -2.28
N SER A 109 -10.93 1.07 -1.23
CA SER A 109 -10.04 2.21 -1.08
C SER A 109 -8.77 1.88 -0.33
N VAL A 110 -7.71 2.62 -0.62
CA VAL A 110 -6.47 2.60 0.18
C VAL A 110 -6.28 3.98 0.77
N THR A 111 -6.07 4.05 2.07
CA THR A 111 -5.72 5.30 2.76
C THR A 111 -4.29 5.19 3.26
N PHE A 112 -3.44 6.11 2.82
CA PHE A 112 -2.08 6.25 3.36
C PHE A 112 -2.08 7.28 4.48
N GLU A 113 -1.82 6.84 5.71
CA GLU A 113 -1.54 7.71 6.86
C GLU A 113 -0.03 7.89 6.95
N THR A 114 0.47 9.02 6.45
CA THR A 114 1.91 9.32 6.37
C THR A 114 2.21 10.69 6.98
N PRO A 115 3.31 10.84 7.74
CA PRO A 115 3.78 12.14 8.18
C PRO A 115 4.39 12.98 7.03
N ARG A 116 4.57 12.40 5.85
CA ARG A 116 5.08 13.10 4.66
C ARG A 116 3.94 13.98 4.13
N SER A 117 4.11 15.29 4.23
CA SER A 117 3.02 16.26 4.07
C SER A 117 2.85 16.81 2.65
N THR A 118 3.47 16.22 1.63
CA THR A 118 3.45 16.80 0.28
C THR A 118 3.38 15.74 -0.80
N LEU A 119 2.27 15.74 -1.56
CA LEU A 119 2.28 15.23 -2.93
C LEU A 119 2.79 16.31 -3.89
N PRO A 120 3.56 15.94 -4.92
CA PRO A 120 3.79 16.85 -6.03
C PRO A 120 2.47 17.09 -6.77
N MET A 121 1.85 18.26 -6.55
CA MET A 121 0.71 18.71 -7.35
C MET A 121 1.19 19.42 -8.63
N ASN A 122 0.53 19.13 -9.76
CA ASN A 122 0.55 20.00 -10.93
C ASN A 122 -0.73 20.84 -10.95
N ALA A 123 -0.58 22.17 -10.87
CA ALA A 123 -1.67 23.14 -10.80
C ALA A 123 -2.14 23.63 -12.19
N ALA A 124 -2.05 22.82 -13.24
CA ALA A 124 -2.43 23.24 -14.59
C ALA A 124 -3.21 22.16 -15.36
N SER A 125 -4.54 22.18 -15.21
CA SER A 125 -5.58 21.86 -16.22
C SER A 125 -5.56 20.52 -16.98
N MET A 126 -4.57 19.63 -16.81
CA MET A 126 -4.50 18.30 -17.42
C MET A 126 -3.65 17.34 -16.56
N GLY A 127 -4.22 16.83 -15.45
CA GLY A 127 -3.78 15.60 -14.77
C GLY A 127 -2.61 15.73 -13.77
N ILE A 128 -2.75 15.12 -12.60
CA ILE A 128 -1.65 14.90 -11.66
C ILE A 128 -0.72 13.80 -12.22
N VAL A 129 0.58 13.97 -12.02
CA VAL A 129 1.66 13.07 -12.45
C VAL A 129 1.93 12.06 -11.34
N SER A 130 2.25 10.82 -11.72
CA SER A 130 2.59 9.72 -10.82
C SER A 130 3.47 10.14 -9.64
N TRP A 131 3.15 9.69 -8.43
CA TRP A 131 4.02 9.86 -7.26
C TRP A 131 4.38 8.52 -6.65
N ARG A 132 5.53 8.48 -5.97
CA ARG A 132 6.06 7.27 -5.37
C ARG A 132 5.86 7.26 -3.86
N GLN A 133 5.27 6.20 -3.34
CA GLN A 133 5.16 5.91 -1.92
C GLN A 133 6.10 4.75 -1.56
N GLU A 134 7.23 5.09 -0.94
CA GLU A 134 8.25 4.13 -0.50
C GLU A 134 8.40 4.17 1.03
N GLY A 135 8.18 3.05 1.73
CA GLY A 135 8.35 2.98 3.18
C GLY A 135 7.77 1.72 3.82
N PHE A 136 7.79 1.71 5.16
CA PHE A 136 7.21 0.64 5.96
C PHE A 136 5.81 1.00 6.42
N PHE A 137 4.87 0.08 6.26
CA PHE A 137 3.46 0.31 6.56
C PHE A 137 2.89 -0.82 7.41
N LEU A 138 2.12 -0.46 8.44
CA LEU A 138 1.24 -1.40 9.09
C LEU A 138 -0.06 -1.47 8.28
N VAL A 139 -0.41 -2.68 7.80
CA VAL A 139 -1.64 -2.92 7.05
C VAL A 139 -2.80 -3.17 8.00
N GLN A 140 -3.92 -2.50 7.78
CA GLN A 140 -5.16 -2.72 8.51
C GLN A 140 -6.35 -2.78 7.54
N GLY A 141 -6.96 -3.95 7.41
CA GLY A 141 -8.22 -4.14 6.68
C GLY A 141 -9.39 -3.41 7.34
N LEU A 142 -10.18 -2.70 6.55
CA LEU A 142 -11.37 -1.99 6.99
C LEU A 142 -12.61 -2.77 6.53
N MET A 143 -13.30 -3.41 7.49
CA MET A 143 -14.56 -4.12 7.24
C MET A 143 -15.70 -3.12 7.07
N LYS A 144 -16.42 -3.16 5.94
CA LYS A 144 -17.66 -2.39 5.76
C LYS A 144 -18.86 -3.33 5.69
N GLY A 145 -19.74 -3.28 6.69
CA GLY A 145 -21.05 -3.93 6.63
C GLY A 145 -21.07 -5.48 6.64
N GLY A 146 -20.02 -6.15 7.12
CA GLY A 146 -20.03 -7.59 7.36
C GLY A 146 -19.78 -8.48 6.12
N GLN A 147 -19.33 -7.91 5.01
CA GLN A 147 -18.70 -8.67 3.91
C GLN A 147 -17.24 -8.21 3.75
N ASN A 148 -16.40 -9.09 3.16
CA ASN A 148 -14.94 -8.99 2.97
C ASN A 148 -14.39 -7.55 2.97
N PRO A 149 -13.28 -7.25 3.67
CA PRO A 149 -12.80 -5.88 3.76
C PRO A 149 -12.39 -5.37 2.37
N PRO A 150 -13.08 -4.36 1.81
CA PRO A 150 -12.78 -3.81 0.49
C PRO A 150 -11.66 -2.77 0.53
N SER A 151 -11.31 -2.29 1.72
CA SER A 151 -10.44 -1.14 1.91
C SER A 151 -9.34 -1.42 2.92
N TYR A 152 -8.20 -0.76 2.75
CA TYR A 152 -7.05 -0.89 3.63
C TYR A 152 -6.57 0.47 4.11
N HIS A 153 -6.30 0.54 5.40
CA HIS A 153 -5.60 1.65 6.03
C HIS A 153 -4.12 1.28 6.18
N LEU A 154 -3.25 2.10 5.63
CA LEU A 154 -1.80 1.90 5.60
C LEU A 154 -1.14 2.99 6.41
N ARG A 155 -0.75 2.66 7.64
CA ARG A 155 -0.08 3.61 8.52
C ARG A 155 1.43 3.48 8.39
N GLU A 156 2.08 4.56 7.97
CA GLU A 156 3.53 4.58 7.85
C GLU A 156 4.19 4.43 9.24
N ILE A 157 5.18 3.55 9.32
CA ILE A 157 5.98 3.31 10.51
C ILE A 157 7.39 3.80 10.22
N ALA A 158 7.91 4.68 11.07
CA ALA A 158 9.33 5.06 11.02
C ALA A 158 10.19 3.83 11.34
N ALA A 159 11.03 3.44 10.39
CA ALA A 159 11.93 2.30 10.53
C ALA A 159 13.36 2.76 10.86
N ASP A 160 14.02 2.02 11.76
CA ASP A 160 15.42 2.25 12.10
C ASP A 160 16.38 1.62 11.06
N ALA A 161 17.67 1.93 11.19
CA ALA A 161 18.68 1.44 10.23
C ALA A 161 18.76 -0.10 10.17
N ALA A 162 18.46 -0.81 11.26
CA ALA A 162 18.46 -2.27 11.29
C ALA A 162 17.28 -2.84 10.48
N THR A 163 16.09 -2.25 10.62
CA THR A 163 14.89 -2.61 9.86
C THR A 163 15.08 -2.34 8.36
N TRP A 164 15.72 -1.22 8.01
CA TRP A 164 16.13 -0.95 6.63
C TRP A 164 17.18 -1.95 6.11
N ALA A 165 18.11 -2.41 6.94
CA ALA A 165 19.09 -3.42 6.53
C ALA A 165 18.45 -4.79 6.26
N LEU A 166 17.39 -5.16 6.99
CA LEU A 166 16.59 -6.36 6.71
C LEU A 166 15.91 -6.29 5.33
N GLN A 167 15.52 -5.09 4.88
CA GLN A 167 14.95 -4.86 3.54
C GLN A 167 15.98 -5.10 2.43
N VAL A 168 17.23 -4.65 2.61
CA VAL A 168 18.29 -4.84 1.61
C VAL A 168 18.63 -6.32 1.42
N ASN A 169 18.50 -7.11 2.48
CA ASN A 169 18.81 -8.54 2.47
C ASN A 169 17.64 -9.43 1.99
N SER A 170 16.45 -8.87 1.80
CA SER A 170 15.26 -9.58 1.26
C SER A 170 14.97 -9.29 -0.22
N ARG A 171 15.76 -8.41 -0.86
CA ARG A 171 15.80 -8.21 -2.32
C ARG A 171 16.63 -9.29 -2.99
#